data_AF-B1HX47-F1
#
_entry.id   AF-B1HX47-F1
#
_cell.length_a   1.000
_cell.length_b   1.000
_cell.length_c   1.000
_cell.angle_alpha   90.00
_cell.angle_beta   90.00
_cell.angle_gamma   90.00
#
_symmetry.space_group_name_H-M   'P 1'
#
loop_
_entity.id
_entity.type
_entity.pdbx_description
1 polymer ?
#
loop_
_entity_poly.entity_id
_entity_poly.type
_entity_poly.pdbx_seq_one_letter_code
_entity_poly.pdbx_strand_id
1 'polypeptide(L)'
;MIKIQIDNMVVEELLKEAIEEKINEHSNELLFWDSNELKRRTCMSWNSIQDNFFHDPNFPKAKVGGKWYYPAKETEEFLLKWLKEKNTLG
;
A
#
# COMPACT_ATOMS: atom_id res chain seq x y z
N MET A 1 39.91 10.49 31.99
CA MET A 1 38.45 10.60 31.86
C MET A 1 38.12 10.87 30.41
N ILE A 2 37.51 9.92 29.71
CA ILE A 2 37.09 10.08 28.31
C ILE A 2 35.72 10.76 28.33
N LYS A 3 35.62 11.99 27.81
CA LYS A 3 34.34 12.66 27.58
C LYS A 3 33.75 12.11 26.30
N ILE A 4 32.74 11.27 26.43
CA ILE A 4 31.91 10.84 25.29
C ILE A 4 30.95 12.01 25.01
N GLN A 5 31.24 12.80 23.98
CA GLN A 5 30.28 13.75 23.43
C GLN A 5 29.36 12.96 22.49
N ILE A 6 28.11 12.78 22.91
CA ILE A 6 27.08 12.18 22.07
C ILE A 6 26.65 13.27 21.08
N ASP A 7 26.91 13.03 19.81
CA ASP A 7 26.42 13.87 18.72
C ASP A 7 24.93 13.54 18.50
N ASN A 8 24.06 14.48 18.88
CA ASN A 8 22.62 14.30 18.77
C ASN A 8 22.17 14.05 17.31
N MET A 9 22.92 14.52 16.31
CA MET A 9 22.58 14.27 14.91
C MET A 9 22.75 12.79 14.55
N VAL A 10 23.83 12.17 15.03
CA VAL A 10 24.11 10.75 14.80
C VAL A 10 23.07 9.88 15.49
N VAL A 11 22.58 10.31 16.65
CA VAL A 11 21.51 9.61 17.37
C VAL A 11 20.18 9.68 16.61
N GLU A 12 19.82 10.86 16.06
CA GLU A 12 18.59 11.01 15.26
C GLU A 12 18.62 10.17 13.98
N GLU A 13 19.76 10.13 13.31
CA GLU A 13 19.92 9.37 12.06
C GLU A 13 19.80 7.86 12.29
N LEU A 14 20.47 7.34 13.33
CA LEU A 14 20.35 5.94 13.74
C LEU A 14 18.92 5.58 14.18
N LEU A 15 18.21 6.51 14.84
CA LEU A 15 16.83 6.29 15.25
C LEU A 15 15.91 6.19 14.03
N LYS A 16 16.12 7.05 13.03
CA LYS A 16 15.34 7.08 11.80
C LYS A 16 15.55 5.81 10.98
N GLU A 17 16.79 5.36 10.82
CA GLU A 17 17.12 4.10 10.15
C GLU A 17 16.44 2.91 10.85
N ALA A 18 16.53 2.81 12.18
CA ALA A 18 15.91 1.72 12.93
C ALA A 18 14.37 1.71 12.85
N ILE A 19 13.75 2.89 12.72
CA ILE A 19 12.30 3.03 12.51
C ILE A 19 11.93 2.57 11.09
N GLU A 20 12.67 3.01 10.06
CA GLU A 20 12.45 2.60 8.67
C GLU A 20 12.65 1.09 8.51
N GLU A 21 13.67 0.51 9.14
CA GLU A 21 13.97 -0.91 9.11
C GLU A 21 12.85 -1.73 9.78
N LYS A 22 12.38 -1.33 10.97
CA LYS A 22 11.24 -1.99 11.64
C LYS A 22 9.93 -1.87 10.90
N ILE A 23 9.67 -0.74 10.24
CA ILE A 23 8.47 -0.56 9.41
C ILE A 23 8.53 -1.50 8.20
N ASN A 24 9.72 -1.63 7.59
CA ASN A 24 9.94 -2.52 6.46
C ASN A 24 9.91 -4.02 6.83
N GLU A 25 10.35 -4.41 8.03
CA GLU A 25 10.35 -5.81 8.48
C GLU A 25 8.95 -6.42 8.62
N HIS A 26 7.92 -5.58 8.80
CA HIS A 26 6.54 -6.04 8.99
C HIS A 26 5.70 -6.01 7.70
N SER A 27 6.25 -5.55 6.58
CA SER A 27 5.56 -5.59 5.29
C SER A 27 5.67 -6.99 4.68
N ASN A 28 4.80 -7.89 5.11
CA ASN A 28 4.38 -9.04 4.30
C ASN A 28 3.58 -8.53 3.08
N GLU A 29 4.17 -7.62 2.30
CA GLU A 29 3.61 -7.06 1.09
C GLU A 29 3.67 -8.13 0.01
N LEU A 30 2.51 -8.71 -0.28
CA LEU A 30 2.34 -9.48 -1.50
C LEU A 30 2.74 -8.61 -2.69
N LEU A 31 3.49 -9.15 -3.65
CA LEU A 31 3.79 -8.43 -4.90
C LEU A 31 2.51 -8.17 -5.70
N PHE A 32 1.54 -9.09 -5.60
CA PHE A 32 0.26 -9.02 -6.27
C PHE A 32 -0.87 -9.55 -5.39
N TRP A 33 -2.04 -8.96 -5.55
CA TRP A 33 -3.29 -9.45 -4.97
C TRP A 33 -4.05 -10.26 -6.01
N ASP A 34 -4.80 -11.26 -5.55
CA ASP A 34 -5.87 -11.87 -6.33
C ASP A 34 -7.21 -11.18 -5.99
N SER A 35 -8.30 -11.59 -6.63
CA SER A 35 -9.62 -10.99 -6.34
C SER A 35 -10.10 -11.25 -4.91
N ASN A 36 -9.61 -12.28 -4.22
CA ASN A 36 -10.00 -12.54 -2.83
C ASN A 36 -9.28 -11.58 -1.88
N GLU A 37 -7.99 -11.38 -2.09
CA GLU A 37 -7.20 -10.43 -1.33
C GLU A 37 -7.68 -8.99 -1.59
N LEU A 38 -8.02 -8.64 -2.84
CA LEU A 38 -8.60 -7.33 -3.15
C LEU A 38 -9.89 -7.09 -2.34
N LYS A 39 -10.84 -8.04 -2.33
CA LYS A 39 -12.06 -7.96 -1.50
C LYS A 39 -11.74 -7.82 -0.02
N ARG A 40 -10.76 -8.57 0.49
CA ARG A 40 -10.34 -8.54 1.90
C ARG A 40 -9.75 -7.18 2.28
N ARG A 41 -8.91 -6.60 1.42
CA ARG A 41 -8.22 -5.32 1.65
C ARG A 41 -9.18 -4.13 1.56
N THR A 42 -10.13 -4.15 0.64
CA THR A 42 -11.10 -3.06 0.46
C THR A 42 -12.32 -3.18 1.35
N CYS A 43 -12.52 -4.34 2.00
CA CYS A 43 -13.75 -4.69 2.73
C CYS A 43 -15.02 -4.59 1.86
N MET A 44 -14.89 -4.73 0.54
CA MET A 44 -16.00 -4.61 -0.41
C MET A 44 -16.41 -5.96 -1.00
N SER A 45 -17.70 -6.08 -1.32
CA SER A 45 -18.18 -7.18 -2.16
C SER A 45 -17.62 -7.05 -3.59
N TRP A 46 -17.59 -8.16 -4.32
CA TRP A 46 -17.15 -8.12 -5.73
C TRP A 46 -18.00 -7.19 -6.58
N ASN A 47 -19.33 -7.21 -6.39
CA ASN A 47 -20.24 -6.31 -7.11
C ASN A 47 -19.92 -4.86 -6.81
N SER A 48 -19.69 -4.51 -5.54
CA SER A 48 -19.31 -3.15 -5.15
C SER A 48 -17.99 -2.72 -5.79
N ILE A 49 -17.00 -3.60 -5.90
CA ILE A 49 -15.73 -3.31 -6.59
C ILE A 49 -15.99 -3.04 -8.08
N GLN A 50 -16.83 -3.86 -8.73
CA GLN A 50 -17.21 -3.68 -10.12
C GLN A 50 -17.90 -2.35 -10.38
N ASP A 51 -18.90 -2.01 -9.56
CA ASP A 51 -19.70 -0.79 -9.70
C ASP A 51 -18.89 0.50 -9.46
N ASN A 52 -17.78 0.42 -8.73
CA ASN A 52 -17.02 1.60 -8.31
C ASN A 52 -15.79 1.90 -9.16
N PHE A 53 -14.81 1.00 -9.18
CA PHE A 53 -13.49 1.31 -9.75
C PHE A 53 -12.91 0.21 -10.63
N PHE A 54 -13.48 -1.00 -10.62
CA PHE A 54 -12.89 -2.11 -11.40
C PHE A 54 -12.81 -1.82 -12.89
N HIS A 55 -13.77 -1.06 -13.43
CA HIS A 55 -13.84 -0.72 -14.85
C HIS A 55 -13.09 0.57 -15.20
N ASP A 56 -12.45 1.23 -14.22
CA ASP A 56 -11.60 2.39 -14.47
C ASP A 56 -10.41 1.97 -15.35
N PRO A 57 -10.13 2.66 -16.47
CA PRO A 57 -9.00 2.33 -17.33
C PRO A 57 -7.65 2.48 -16.61
N ASN A 58 -7.58 3.25 -15.53
CA ASN A 58 -6.36 3.45 -14.73
C ASN A 58 -6.23 2.46 -13.58
N PHE A 59 -7.22 1.58 -13.35
CA PHE A 59 -7.14 0.58 -12.29
C PHE A 59 -6.10 -0.50 -12.65
N PRO A 60 -5.03 -0.68 -11.85
CA PRO A 60 -3.92 -1.57 -12.19
C PRO A 60 -4.34 -3.03 -12.04
N LYS A 61 -4.70 -3.65 -13.17
CA LYS A 61 -5.10 -5.06 -13.24
C LYS A 61 -4.50 -5.76 -14.46
N ALA A 62 -4.07 -7.00 -14.26
CA ALA A 62 -3.58 -7.87 -15.32
C ALA A 62 -4.29 -9.22 -15.28
N LYS A 63 -4.61 -9.78 -16.45
CA LYS A 63 -5.20 -11.12 -16.55
C LYS A 63 -4.13 -12.13 -16.96
N VAL A 64 -3.83 -13.08 -16.07
CA VAL A 64 -2.84 -14.15 -16.31
C VAL A 64 -3.51 -15.50 -16.08
N GLY A 65 -3.51 -16.36 -17.10
CA GLY A 65 -4.08 -17.71 -17.00
C GLY A 65 -5.58 -17.73 -16.62
N GLY A 66 -6.34 -16.69 -17.02
CA GLY A 66 -7.76 -16.58 -16.69
C GLY A 66 -8.08 -15.93 -15.35
N LYS A 67 -7.09 -15.70 -14.49
CA LYS A 67 -7.24 -15.02 -13.20
C LYS A 67 -6.79 -13.57 -13.28
N TRP A 68 -7.42 -12.72 -12.47
CA TRP A 68 -7.01 -11.33 -12.30
C TRP A 68 -5.98 -11.22 -11.19
N TYR A 69 -4.96 -10.41 -11.46
CA TYR A 69 -3.91 -10.04 -10.54
C TYR A 69 -3.78 -8.52 -10.50
N TYR A 70 -3.50 -7.99 -9.31
CA TYR A 70 -3.41 -6.56 -9.06
C TYR A 70 -2.06 -6.29 -8.39
N PRO A 71 -1.14 -5.53 -8.99
CA PRO A 71 0.13 -5.17 -8.35
C PRO A 71 -0.15 -4.42 -7.05
N ALA A 72 0.30 -4.94 -5.91
CA ALA A 72 -0.19 -4.50 -4.61
C ALA A 72 0.03 -3.00 -4.36
N LYS A 73 1.25 -2.51 -4.61
CA LYS A 73 1.63 -1.11 -4.42
C LYS A 73 0.80 -0.15 -5.29
N GLU A 74 0.75 -0.42 -6.60
CA GLU A 74 -0.01 0.41 -7.55
C GLU A 74 -1.50 0.40 -7.21
N THR A 75 -2.03 -0.76 -6.79
CA THR A 75 -3.45 -0.91 -6.45
C THR A 75 -3.77 -0.11 -5.19
N GLU A 76 -2.92 -0.16 -4.17
CA GLU A 76 -3.08 0.64 -2.95
C GLU A 76 -3.06 2.15 -3.25
N GLU A 77 -2.07 2.61 -4.02
CA GLU A 77 -1.97 4.02 -4.42
C GLU A 77 -3.21 4.49 -5.19
N PHE A 78 -3.66 3.68 -6.16
CA PHE A 78 -4.90 3.94 -6.90
C PHE A 78 -6.11 4.05 -5.98
N LEU A 79 -6.29 3.09 -5.06
CA LEU A 79 -7.45 3.04 -4.17
C LEU A 79 -7.50 4.24 -3.22
N LEU A 80 -6.35 4.66 -2.69
CA LEU A 80 -6.24 5.85 -1.84
C LEU A 80 -6.60 7.12 -2.59
N LYS A 81 -6.16 7.24 -3.85
CA LYS A 81 -6.52 8.35 -4.74
C LYS A 81 -8.02 8.35 -5.04
N TRP A 82 -8.55 7.21 -5.47
CA TRP A 82 -9.97 7.02 -5.78
C TRP A 82 -10.87 7.41 -4.59
N LEU A 83 -10.50 7.03 -3.36
CA LEU A 83 -11.26 7.36 -2.15
C LEU A 83 -11.30 8.88 -1.90
N LYS A 84 -10.18 9.59 -2.09
CA LYS A 84 -10.09 11.05 -1.94
C LYS A 84 -10.93 11.79 -2.97
N GLU A 85 -10.93 11.31 -4.22
CA GLU A 85 -11.75 11.88 -5.29
C GLU A 85 -13.25 11.72 -4.98
N LYS A 86 -13.67 10.56 -4.48
CA LYS A 86 -15.06 10.33 -4.05
C LYS A 86 -15.50 11.22 -2.89
N ASN A 87 -14.62 11.45 -1.91
CA ASN A 87 -14.93 12.33 -0.77
C ASN A 87 -14.98 13.82 -1.13
N THR A 88 -14.32 14.24 -2.21
CA THR A 88 -14.31 15.65 -2.65
C THR A 88 -15.55 16.02 -3.46
N LEU A 89 -16.28 15.02 -3.96
CA LEU A 89 -17.51 15.16 -4.74
C LEU A 89 -18.79 14.94 -3.89
N GLY A 90 -18.65 14.80 -2.57
CA GLY A 90 -19.74 14.53 -1.61
C GLY A 90 -20.10 15.73 -0.76
#